data_AF-A0A7J8IMY6-F1
#
_entry.id   AF-A0A7J8IMY6-F1
#
_cell.length_a   1.000
_cell.length_b   1.000
_cell.length_c   1.000
_cell.angle_alpha   90.00
_cell.angle_beta   90.00
_cell.angle_gamma   90.00
#
_symmetry.space_group_name_H-M   'P 1'
#
loop_
_entity.id
_entity.type
_entity.pdbx_description
1 polymer ?
#
loop_
_entity_poly.entity_id
_entity_poly.type
_entity_poly.pdbx_seq_one_letter_code
_entity_poly.pdbx_strand_id
1 'polypeptide(L)' 'MKGQLRRKAQREKFARRVVLLSQEMDAGLQAWQLRQQEKLQEEERKHKNALKRKGAAPQTSLPSQ' A
#
# COMPACT_ATOMS: atom_id res chain seq x y z
N MET A 1 29.27 24.48 32.42
CA MET A 1 27.93 23.84 32.59
C MET A 1 26.92 24.16 31.49
N LYS A 2 26.70 25.42 31.06
CA LYS A 2 25.63 25.80 30.10
C LYS A 2 25.73 25.14 28.70
N GLY A 3 26.93 24.90 28.17
CA GLY A 3 27.12 24.29 26.85
C GLY A 3 26.71 22.82 26.77
N GLN A 4 26.85 22.06 27.86
CA GLN A 4 26.43 20.66 27.90
C GLN A 4 24.90 20.53 27.88
N LEU A 5 24.21 21.40 28.63
CA LEU A 5 22.74 21.50 28.61
C LEU A 5 22.24 21.79 27.19
N ARG A 6 22.84 22.75 26.49
CA ARG A 6 22.51 23.06 25.09
C ARG A 6 22.68 21.84 24.18
N ARG A 7 23.81 21.12 24.28
CA ARG A 7 24.06 19.93 23.46
C ARG A 7 23.06 18.80 23.74
N LYS A 8 22.68 18.58 25.01
CA LYS A 8 21.67 17.59 25.37
C LYS A 8 20.31 17.93 24.73
N ALA A 9 19.86 19.18 24.86
CA ALA A 9 18.60 19.62 24.26
C ALA A 9 18.61 19.54 22.72
N GLN A 10 19.72 19.90 22.07
CA GLN A 10 19.86 19.79 20.62
C GLN A 10 19.80 18.32 20.14
N ARG A 11 20.51 17.41 20.82
CA ARG A 11 20.50 15.98 20.51
C ARG A 11 19.13 15.36 20.71
N GLU A 12 18.45 15.75 21.79
CA GLU A 12 17.09 15.29 22.06
C GLU A 12 16.12 15.75 20.98
N LYS A 13 16.14 17.04 20.61
CA LYS A 13 15.31 17.58 19.52
C LYS A 13 15.59 16.86 18.19
N PHE A 14 16.86 16.59 17.91
CA PHE A 14 17.24 15.84 16.71
C PHE A 14 16.70 14.41 16.74
N ALA A 15 16.91 13.67 17.83
CA ALA A 15 16.43 12.29 17.96
C ALA A 15 14.90 12.22 17.82
N ARG A 16 14.16 13.13 18.47
CA ARG A 16 12.70 13.23 18.34
C ARG A 16 12.28 13.45 16.88
N ARG A 17 12.98 14.33 16.16
CA ARG A 17 12.68 14.59 14.74
C ARG A 17 12.97 13.39 13.85
N VAL A 18 14.08 12.70 14.07
CA VAL A 18 14.43 11.50 13.30
C VAL A 18 13.37 10.42 13.47
N VAL A 19 12.94 10.17 14.71
CA VAL A 19 11.89 9.18 15.00
C VAL A 19 10.57 9.59 14.34
N LEU A 20 10.15 10.85 14.48
CA LEU A 20 8.91 11.34 13.88
C LEU A 20 8.90 11.15 12.36
N LEU A 21 9.94 11.60 11.67
CA LEU A 21 10.02 11.48 10.21
C LEU A 21 10.05 10.02 9.75
N SER A 22 10.75 9.15 10.48
CA SER A 22 10.78 7.72 10.15
C SER A 22 9.39 7.09 10.27
N GLN A 23 8.66 7.41 11.35
CA GLN A 23 7.29 6.94 11.55
C GLN A 23 6.34 7.45 10.46
N GLU A 24 6.44 8.72 10.08
CA GLU A 24 5.63 9.30 8.99
C GLU A 24 5.90 8.59 7.66
N MET A 25 7.16 8.29 7.35
CA MET A 25 7.54 7.55 6.16
C MET A 25 7.00 6.12 6.18
N ASP A 26 7.20 5.39 7.28
CA ASP A 26 6.74 4.00 7.42
C ASP A 26 5.21 3.91 7.32
N ALA A 27 4.49 4.81 7.99
CA ALA A 27 3.04 4.87 7.92
C ALA A 27 2.55 5.18 6.50
N GLY A 28 3.22 6.12 5.82
CA GLY A 28 2.91 6.46 4.43
C GLY A 28 3.10 5.27 3.48
N LEU A 29 4.20 4.53 3.64
CA LEU A 29 4.50 3.35 2.84
C LEU A 29 3.49 2.24 3.10
N GLN A 30 3.17 1.95 4.35
CA GLN A 30 2.17 0.94 4.73
C GLN A 30 0.79 1.28 4.16
N ALA A 31 0.36 2.53 4.29
CA ALA A 31 -0.91 2.99 3.74
C ALA A 31 -0.95 2.87 2.21
N TRP A 32 0.15 3.18 1.53
CA TRP A 32 0.24 3.01 0.08
C TRP A 32 0.18 1.53 -0.34
N GLN A 33 0.93 0.66 0.34
CA GLN A 33 0.92 -0.78 0.10
C GLN A 33 -0.47 -1.38 0.29
N LEU A 34 -1.17 -1.00 1.37
CA LEU A 34 -2.53 -1.46 1.63
C LEU A 34 -3.48 -1.04 0.49
N ARG A 35 -3.41 0.21 0.03
CA ARG A 35 -4.23 0.68 -1.10
C ARG A 35 -3.95 -0.09 -2.39
N GLN A 36 -2.69 -0.47 -2.64
CA GLN A 36 -2.37 -1.30 -3.81
C GLN A 36 -2.98 -2.70 -3.69
N GLN A 37 -2.90 -3.31 -2.50
CA GLN A 37 -3.48 -4.63 -2.25
C GLN A 37 -5.00 -4.62 -2.36
N GLU A 38 -5.66 -3.61 -1.77
CA GLU A 38 -7.12 -3.43 -1.85
C GLU A 38 -7.58 -3.27 -3.29
N LYS A 39 -6.85 -2.49 -4.11
CA LYS A 39 -7.18 -2.29 -5.52
C LYS A 39 -7.15 -3.61 -6.29
N LEU A 40 -6.09 -4.42 -6.13
CA LEU A 40 -5.99 -5.73 -6.78
C LEU A 40 -7.10 -6.68 -6.33
N GLN A 41 -7.37 -6.70 -5.02
CA GLN A 41 -8.42 -7.54 -4.47
C GLN A 41 -9.81 -7.11 -4.97
N GLU A 42 -10.06 -5.81 -5.11
CA GLU A 42 -11.32 -5.29 -5.64
C GLU A 42 -11.50 -5.67 -7.11
N GLU A 43 -10.46 -5.59 -7.93
CA GLU A 43 -10.48 -6.02 -9.33
C GLU A 43 -10.78 -7.52 -9.47
N GLU A 44 -10.12 -8.36 -8.66
CA GLU A 44 -10.44 -9.79 -8.63
C GLU A 44 -11.89 -10.05 -8.20
N ARG A 45 -12.36 -9.34 -7.17
CA ARG A 45 -13.75 -9.48 -6.69
C ARG A 45 -14.74 -9.05 -7.77
N LYS A 46 -14.46 -7.97 -8.51
CA LYS A 46 -15.26 -7.53 -9.65
C LYS A 46 -15.31 -8.58 -10.75
N HIS A 47 -14.18 -9.21 -11.08
CA HIS A 47 -14.13 -10.25 -12.11
C HIS A 47 -14.85 -11.54 -11.66
N LYS A 48 -14.72 -11.94 -10.39
CA LYS A 48 -15.42 -13.11 -9.82
C LYS A 48 -16.94 -12.89 -9.74
N ASN A 49 -17.36 -11.67 -9.42
CA ASN A 49 -18.78 -11.30 -9.34
C ASN A 49 -19.39 -10.91 -10.69
N ALA A 50 -18.58 -10.82 -11.76
CA ALA A 50 -19.09 -10.51 -13.08
C ALA A 50 -19.99 -11.63 -13.58
N LEU A 51 -21.21 -11.28 -14.00
CA LEU A 51 -22.09 -12.21 -14.68
C LEU A 51 -21.43 -12.68 -15.98
N LYS A 52 -21.65 -13.95 -16.35
CA LYS A 52 -21.23 -14.48 -17.65
C LYS A 52 -21.80 -13.58 -18.75
N ARG A 53 -20.95 -13.22 -19.72
CA ARG A 53 -21.39 -12.43 -20.88
C ARG A 53 -22.49 -13.22 -21.61
N LYS A 54 -23.65 -12.58 -21.83
CA LYS A 54 -24.83 -13.17 -22.50
C LYS A 54 -24.86 -12.94 -24.03
N GLY A 55 -23.85 -12.27 -24.60
CA GLY A 55 -23.69 -12.06 -26.05
C GLY A 55 -22.99 -13.22 -26.75
N ALA A 56 -22.48 -13.02 -27.98
CA ALA A 56 -21.82 -14.06 -28.78
C ALA A 56 -20.83 -14.88 -27.93
N ALA A 57 -21.19 -16.14 -27.69
CA ALA A 57 -20.31 -17.10 -27.05
C ALA A 57 -19.01 -17.16 -27.87
N PRO A 58 -17.83 -17.32 -27.24
CA PRO A 58 -16.67 -17.72 -28.00
C PRO A 58 -17.06 -19.02 -28.69
N GLN A 59 -16.85 -19.12 -30.00
CA GLN A 59 -17.00 -20.40 -30.68
C GLN A 59 -16.13 -21.41 -29.93
N THR A 60 -16.77 -22.28 -29.15
CA THR A 60 -16.15 -23.51 -28.70
C THR A 60 -16.11 -24.36 -29.94
N SER A 61 -15.03 -24.25 -30.70
CA SER A 61 -14.63 -25.29 -31.64
C SER A 61 -14.37 -26.55 -30.82
N LEU A 62 -15.43 -27.35 -30.63
CA LEU A 62 -15.27 -28.75 -30.25
C LEU A 62 -14.42 -29.38 -31.36
N PRO A 63 -13.27 -30.01 -31.05
CA PRO A 63 -12.60 -30.83 -32.03
C PRO A 63 -13.46 -32.06 -32.25
N SER A 64 -14.07 -32.13 -33.44
CA SER A 64 -14.62 -33.36 -33.98
C SER A 64 -13.43 -34.24 -34.38
N GLN A 65 -13.00 -35.15 -33.50
CA GLN A 65 -12.33 -36.41 -33.86
C GLN A 65 -12.68 -37.49 -32.84
#